data_AF-A0A286MPT0-F1
#
_entry.id   AF-A0A286MPT0-F1
#
_cell.length_a   1.000
_cell.length_b   1.000
_cell.length_c   1.000
_cell.angle_alpha   90.00
_cell.angle_beta   90.00
_cell.angle_gamma   90.00
#
_symmetry.space_group_name_H-M   'P 1'
#
loop_
_entity.id
_entity.type
_entity.pdbx_description
1 polymer ?
#
loop_
_entity_poly.entity_id
_entity_poly.type
_entity_poly.pdbx_seq_one_letter_code
_entity_poly.pdbx_strand_id
1 'polypeptide(L)'
;MTRMLVVKCLSDETGDDAGDIVARGYVDVDDREFVNILNRLEGYFDCTLWMRSEPARRFAVGDLVERVAAVTAPGGPPEVRRG
;
A
#
# COMPACT_ATOMS: atom_id res chain seq x y z
N MET A 1 7.20 11.57 -1.38
CA MET A 1 5.82 11.74 -0.89
C MET A 1 5.15 10.39 -0.64
N THR A 2 5.27 9.42 -1.57
CA THR A 2 4.70 8.05 -1.46
C THR A 2 4.89 7.38 -0.11
N ARG A 3 6.14 7.35 0.40
CA ARG A 3 6.45 6.76 1.71
C ARG A 3 5.67 7.35 2.88
N MET A 4 5.48 8.66 2.90
CA MET A 4 4.77 9.34 3.99
C MET A 4 3.28 8.95 4.01
N LEU A 5 2.64 8.91 2.84
CA LEU A 5 1.23 8.51 2.72
C LEU A 5 1.03 7.03 3.02
N VAL A 6 1.98 6.17 2.63
CA VAL A 6 1.96 4.74 2.99
C VAL A 6 2.03 4.58 4.51
N VAL A 7 3.00 5.19 5.17
CA VAL A 7 3.14 5.10 6.65
C VAL A 7 1.91 5.67 7.36
N LYS A 8 1.40 6.82 6.90
CA LYS A 8 0.17 7.41 7.44
C LYS A 8 -1.01 6.46 7.31
N CYS A 9 -1.18 5.82 6.15
CA CYS A 9 -2.25 4.85 5.93
C CYS A 9 -2.14 3.67 6.88
N LEU A 10 -0.94 3.12 7.07
CA LEU A 10 -0.72 2.00 7.99
C LEU A 10 -1.04 2.40 9.43
N SER A 11 -0.59 3.56 9.88
CA SER A 11 -0.88 4.09 11.22
C SER A 11 -2.38 4.33 11.42
N ASP A 12 -3.06 4.95 10.45
CA ASP A 12 -4.51 5.22 10.52
C ASP A 12 -5.35 3.94 10.64
N GLU A 13 -4.97 2.86 9.95
CA GLU A 13 -5.76 1.63 9.87
C GLU A 13 -5.44 0.61 10.97
N THR A 14 -4.22 0.61 11.51
CA THR A 14 -3.78 -0.36 12.54
C THR A 14 -3.72 0.24 13.94
N GLY A 15 -3.69 1.58 14.04
CA GLY A 15 -3.51 2.29 15.31
C GLY A 15 -2.06 2.31 15.82
N ASP A 16 -1.12 1.67 15.12
CA ASP A 16 0.30 1.71 15.45
C ASP A 16 0.88 3.12 15.24
N ASP A 17 1.86 3.49 16.08
CA ASP A 17 2.58 4.77 15.94
C ASP A 17 3.41 4.82 14.65
N ALA A 18 3.34 5.93 13.91
CA ALA A 18 4.04 6.09 12.65
C ALA A 18 5.58 6.00 12.78
N GLY A 19 6.14 6.50 13.89
CA GLY A 19 7.57 6.41 14.19
C GLY A 19 8.01 4.97 14.41
N ASP A 20 7.22 4.20 15.18
CA ASP A 20 7.47 2.78 15.42
C ASP A 20 7.35 1.95 14.14
N ILE A 21 6.38 2.25 13.28
CA ILE A 21 6.23 1.60 11.95
C ILE A 21 7.47 1.88 11.10
N VAL A 22 7.98 3.12 11.09
CA VAL A 22 9.17 3.49 10.32
C VAL A 22 10.42 2.81 10.86
N ALA A 23 10.57 2.73 12.19
CA ALA A 23 11.71 2.09 12.82
C ALA A 23 11.72 0.56 12.58
N ARG A 24 10.56 -0.08 12.64
CA ARG A 24 10.39 -1.52 12.42
C ARG A 24 10.41 -1.91 10.94
N GLY A 25 9.91 -1.02 10.07
CA GLY A 25 9.84 -1.19 8.62
C GLY A 25 8.66 -2.04 8.13
N TYR A 26 7.80 -2.54 9.01
CA TYR A 26 6.62 -3.34 8.65
C TYR A 26 5.50 -3.24 9.69
N VAL A 27 4.29 -3.67 9.29
CA VAL A 27 3.13 -3.87 10.18
C VAL A 27 2.50 -5.24 9.91
N ASP A 28 2.16 -5.96 10.97
CA ASP A 28 1.36 -7.18 10.89
C ASP A 28 -0.12 -6.81 10.95
N VAL A 29 -0.94 -7.42 10.10
CA VAL A 29 -2.35 -7.05 9.91
C VAL A 29 -3.25 -8.27 9.83
N ASP A 30 -4.51 -8.11 10.23
CA ASP A 30 -5.57 -9.07 9.95
C ASP A 30 -6.17 -8.89 8.54
N ASP A 31 -7.08 -9.80 8.17
CA ASP A 31 -7.70 -9.80 6.83
C ASP A 31 -8.55 -8.53 6.57
N ARG A 32 -9.13 -7.93 7.62
CA ARG A 32 -9.96 -6.72 7.52
C ARG A 32 -9.07 -5.49 7.33
N GLU A 33 -8.05 -5.35 8.16
CA GLU A 33 -7.03 -4.30 8.05
C GLU A 33 -6.35 -4.36 6.68
N PHE A 34 -6.02 -5.55 6.21
CA PHE A 34 -5.43 -5.77 4.90
C PHE A 34 -6.27 -5.16 3.77
N VAL A 35 -7.56 -5.49 3.73
CA VAL A 35 -8.49 -4.98 2.70
C VAL A 35 -8.65 -3.45 2.82
N ASN A 36 -8.76 -2.92 4.04
CA ASN A 36 -8.92 -1.49 4.27
C ASN A 36 -7.69 -0.69 3.83
N ILE A 37 -6.50 -1.15 4.20
CA ILE A 37 -5.22 -0.53 3.81
C ILE A 37 -5.09 -0.51 2.29
N LEU A 38 -5.37 -1.64 1.61
CA LEU A 38 -5.33 -1.67 0.14
C LEU A 38 -6.31 -0.68 -0.48
N ASN A 39 -7.59 -0.69 -0.08
CA ASN A 39 -8.59 0.24 -0.59
C ASN A 39 -8.17 1.72 -0.41
N ARG A 40 -7.59 2.03 0.75
CA ARG A 40 -7.20 3.41 1.09
C ARG A 40 -5.95 3.86 0.35
N LEU A 41 -4.97 2.97 0.15
CA LEU A 41 -3.81 3.24 -0.69
C LEU A 41 -4.22 3.42 -2.16
N GLU A 42 -5.07 2.53 -2.70
CA GLU A 42 -5.63 2.65 -4.04
C GLU A 42 -6.31 4.02 -4.24
N GLY A 43 -7.09 4.48 -3.25
CA GLY A 43 -7.73 5.81 -3.27
C GLY A 43 -6.77 6.99 -3.11
N TYR A 44 -5.70 6.88 -2.32
CA TYR A 44 -4.70 7.95 -2.17
C TYR A 44 -3.89 8.20 -3.44
N PHE A 45 -3.66 7.16 -4.22
CA PHE A 45 -2.76 7.18 -5.36
C PHE A 45 -3.48 7.05 -6.71
N ASP A 46 -4.81 6.96 -6.69
CA ASP A 46 -5.66 6.73 -7.87
C ASP A 46 -5.14 5.56 -8.73
N CYS A 47 -4.91 4.42 -8.07
CA CYS A 47 -4.28 3.25 -8.69
C CYS A 47 -4.93 1.92 -8.25
N THR A 48 -4.59 0.82 -8.92
CA THR A 48 -4.99 -0.54 -8.52
C THR A 48 -3.77 -1.35 -8.08
N LEU A 49 -3.84 -1.91 -6.87
CA LEU A 49 -2.82 -2.79 -6.30
C LEU A 49 -3.29 -4.25 -6.40
N TRP A 50 -2.63 -5.06 -7.23
CA TRP A 50 -2.96 -6.47 -7.46
C TRP A 50 -2.51 -7.40 -6.34
N MET A 51 -2.80 -7.05 -5.09
CA MET A 51 -2.29 -7.73 -3.89
C MET A 51 -3.34 -8.59 -3.18
N ARG A 52 -4.63 -8.49 -3.58
CA ARG A 52 -5.74 -9.16 -2.87
C ARG A 52 -5.68 -10.68 -2.86
N SER A 53 -4.94 -11.29 -3.78
CA SER A 53 -4.72 -12.74 -3.84
C SER A 53 -3.52 -13.20 -3.02
N GLU A 54 -2.71 -12.30 -2.46
CA GLU A 54 -1.57 -12.66 -1.63
C GLU A 54 -2.05 -13.00 -0.22
N PRO A 55 -1.59 -14.12 0.39
CA PRO A 55 -1.92 -14.48 1.77
C PRO A 55 -1.17 -13.62 2.81
N ALA A 56 -0.78 -12.40 2.45
CA ALA A 56 0.16 -11.59 3.21
C ALA A 56 -0.53 -10.92 4.41
N ARG A 57 -0.21 -11.40 5.62
CA ARG A 57 -0.60 -10.75 6.89
C ARG A 57 0.39 -9.69 7.35
N ARG A 58 1.29 -9.25 6.48
CA ARG A 58 2.34 -8.29 6.80
C ARG A 58 2.56 -7.34 5.63
N PHE A 59 2.56 -6.06 5.93
CA PHE A 59 2.97 -5.01 5.00
C PHE A 59 4.36 -4.50 5.34
N ALA A 60 5.33 -4.76 4.46
CA ALA A 60 6.61 -4.07 4.50
C ALA A 60 6.45 -2.67 3.88
N VAL A 61 6.90 -1.64 4.59
CA VAL A 61 6.78 -0.25 4.14
C VAL A 61 7.55 -0.01 2.84
N GLY A 62 8.73 -0.62 2.69
CA GLY A 62 9.53 -0.54 1.47
C GLY A 62 8.79 -1.09 0.26
N ASP A 63 8.35 -2.34 0.34
CA ASP A 63 7.65 -3.04 -0.73
C ASP A 63 6.37 -2.33 -1.15
N LEU A 64 5.58 -1.83 -0.20
CA LEU A 64 4.38 -1.04 -0.51
C LEU A 64 4.73 0.24 -1.28
N VAL A 65 5.79 0.95 -0.86
CA VAL A 65 6.23 2.17 -1.55
C VAL A 65 6.69 1.86 -2.96
N GLU A 66 7.46 0.78 -3.15
CA GLU A 66 7.93 0.36 -4.47
C GLU A 66 6.77 -0.04 -5.38
N ARG A 67 5.82 -0.84 -4.88
CA ARG A 67 4.64 -1.26 -5.64
C ARG A 67 3.78 -0.05 -6.05
N VAL A 68 3.49 0.86 -5.12
CA VAL A 68 2.75 2.09 -5.42
C VAL A 68 3.51 2.95 -6.43
N ALA A 69 4.82 3.12 -6.25
CA ALA A 69 5.63 3.89 -7.18
C ALA A 69 5.65 3.28 -8.59
N ALA A 70 5.69 1.94 -8.70
CA ALA A 70 5.67 1.24 -9.97
C ALA A 70 4.36 1.44 -10.75
N VAL A 71 3.21 1.46 -10.06
CA VAL A 71 1.90 1.65 -10.72
C VAL A 71 1.55 3.12 -10.96
N THR A 72 2.12 4.05 -10.19
CA THR A 72 1.87 5.49 -10.33
C THR A 72 2.92 6.23 -11.16
N ALA A 73 4.01 5.56 -11.56
CA ALA A 73 5.04 6.16 -12.39
C ALA A 73 4.43 6.66 -13.72
N PRO A 74 4.73 7.90 -14.15
CA PRO A 74 4.30 8.39 -15.45
C PRO A 74 4.93 7.53 -16.55
N GLY A 75 4.11 6.67 -17.17
CA GLY A 75 4.55 5.63 -18.11
C GLY A 75 4.12 4.19 -17.76
N GLY A 76 3.13 4.00 -16.88
CA GLY A 76 2.57 2.70 -16.49
C GLY A 76 2.25 1.75 -17.67
N PRO A 77 2.12 0.43 -17.41
CA PRO A 77 1.97 -0.58 -18.46
C PRO A 77 0.80 -0.24 -19.39
N PRO A 78 0.92 -0.48 -20.70
CA PRO A 78 -0.01 0.05 -21.69
C PRO A 78 -1.43 -0.32 -21.31
N GLU A 79 -2.30 0.70 -21.22
CA GLU A 79 -3.74 0.50 -21.18
C GLU A 79 -4.10 -0.49 -22.30
N VAL A 80 -4.50 -1.70 -21.92
CA VAL A 80 -5.10 -2.64 -22.85
C VAL A 80 -6.47 -2.05 -23.19
N ARG A 81 -6.51 -1.18 -24.20
CA ARG A 81 -7.76 -0.78 -24.85
C ARG A 81 -8.41 -2.05 -25.37
N ARG A 82 -9.38 -2.57 -24.63
CA ARG A 82 -10.35 -3.52 -25.18
C ARG A 82 -11.16 -2.75 -26.21
N GLY A 83 -10.89 -3.03 -27.48
CA GLY A 83 -11.78 -2.69 -28.60
C GLY A 83 -13.04 -3.52 -28.60
#